data_AF-A0A528CCX2-F1
#
_entry.id   AF-A0A528CCX2-F1
#
_cell.length_a   1.000
_cell.length_b   1.000
_cell.length_c   1.000
_cell.angle_alpha   90.00
_cell.angle_beta   90.00
_cell.angle_gamma   90.00
#
_symmetry.space_group_name_H-M   'P 1'
#
loop_
_entity.id
_entity.type
_entity.pdbx_description
1 polymer ?
#
loop_
_entity_poly.entity_id
_entity_poly.type
_entity_poly.pdbx_seq_one_letter_code
_entity_poly.pdbx_strand_id
1 'polypeptide(L)' 'QGLEIDTLIHEEGAGQLEINLRHGDPIELADQVFMFKRTIREAALKHDIYATFMAKPIQGQPGSAMHIHQS' A
#
# COMPACT_ATOMS: atom_id res chain seq x y z
N GLN A 1 10.27 6.14 -10.63
CA GLN A 1 10.04 6.58 -9.24
C GLN A 1 10.85 5.78 -8.20
N GLY A 2 11.80 4.91 -8.59
CA GLY A 2 12.72 4.28 -7.63
C GLY A 2 12.08 3.35 -6.58
N LEU A 3 10.86 2.87 -6.81
CA LEU A 3 10.16 1.94 -5.92
C LEU A 3 10.56 0.51 -6.27
N GLU A 4 11.18 -0.20 -5.34
CA GLU A 4 11.44 -1.63 -5.48
C GLU A 4 10.32 -2.42 -4.79
N ILE A 5 9.42 -2.97 -5.60
CA ILE A 5 8.29 -3.77 -5.15
C ILE A 5 8.71 -5.24 -5.14
N ASP A 6 8.42 -5.92 -4.04
CA ASP A 6 8.73 -7.33 -3.89
C ASP A 6 7.57 -8.22 -4.34
N THR A 7 6.37 -7.99 -3.79
CA THR A 7 5.21 -8.85 -4.03
C THR A 7 3.91 -8.03 -4.08
N LEU A 8 2.93 -8.50 -4.87
CA LEU A 8 1.54 -8.01 -4.92
C LEU A 8 0.59 -9.19 -4.61
N ILE A 9 -0.28 -9.05 -3.61
CA ILE A 9 -1.22 -10.10 -3.18
C ILE A 9 -2.64 -9.53 -3.05
N HIS A 10 -3.65 -10.34 -3.39
CA HIS A 10 -5.04 -10.07 -3.04
C HIS A 10 -5.32 -10.59 -1.64
N GLU A 11 -5.82 -9.70 -0.78
CA GLU A 11 -6.07 -9.96 0.63
C GLU A 11 -7.49 -10.50 0.88
N GLU A 12 -7.88 -10.66 2.14
CA GLU A 12 -9.18 -11.24 2.50
C GLU A 12 -10.38 -10.32 2.16
N GLY A 13 -10.18 -8.99 2.18
CA GLY A 13 -11.24 -8.03 1.89
C GLY A 13 -11.53 -7.84 0.41
N ALA A 14 -12.78 -7.49 0.08
CA ALA A 14 -13.17 -7.19 -1.30
C ALA A 14 -12.34 -6.04 -1.90
N GLY A 15 -11.58 -6.34 -2.96
CA GLY A 15 -10.72 -5.35 -3.63
C GLY A 15 -9.52 -4.88 -2.78
N GLN A 16 -9.20 -5.62 -1.71
CA GLN A 16 -8.06 -5.33 -0.85
C GLN A 16 -6.79 -5.94 -1.45
N LEU A 17 -5.73 -5.14 -1.53
CA LEU A 17 -4.44 -5.55 -2.07
C LEU A 17 -3.33 -5.22 -1.07
N GLU A 18 -2.35 -6.11 -0.97
CA GLU A 18 -1.10 -5.90 -0.25
C GLU A 18 0.06 -5.76 -1.24
N ILE A 19 0.93 -4.79 -0.98
CA ILE A 19 2.19 -4.60 -1.72
C ILE A 19 3.33 -4.51 -0.71
N ASN A 20 4.33 -5.36 -0.89
CA ASN A 20 5.50 -5.42 -0.03
C ASN A 20 6.69 -4.64 -0.62
N LEU A 21 7.35 -3.86 0.23
CA LEU A 21 8.60 -3.16 -0.09
C LEU A 21 9.77 -3.94 0.49
N ARG A 22 10.93 -3.91 -0.18
CA ARG A 22 12.14 -4.55 0.36
C ARG A 22 12.68 -3.78 1.57
N HIS A 23 13.27 -4.50 2.52
CA HIS A 23 13.94 -3.88 3.67
C HIS A 23 15.18 -3.08 3.23
N GLY A 24 15.52 -2.05 4.01
CA GLY A 24 16.57 -1.09 3.66
C GLY A 24 16.72 0.00 4.73
N ASP A 25 17.35 1.10 4.35
CA ASP A 25 17.49 2.26 5.24
C ASP A 25 16.11 2.80 5.66
N PRO A 26 15.85 3.01 6.96
CA PRO A 26 14.52 3.36 7.44
C PRO A 26 14.05 4.75 6.98
N ILE A 27 14.97 5.70 6.75
CA ILE A 27 14.60 7.04 6.25
C ILE A 27 14.23 6.94 4.77
N GLU A 28 15.03 6.24 3.97
CA GLU A 28 14.71 6.00 2.56
C GLU A 28 13.39 5.23 2.39
N LEU A 29 13.13 4.23 3.22
CA LEU A 29 11.87 3.48 3.19
C LEU A 29 10.67 4.32 3.58
N ALA A 30 10.80 5.21 4.57
CA ALA A 30 9.73 6.13 4.91
C ALA A 30 9.34 6.99 3.69
N ASP A 31 10.32 7.55 2.98
CA ASP A 31 10.09 8.34 1.76
C ASP A 31 9.44 7.49 0.66
N GLN A 32 9.89 6.25 0.48
CA GLN A 32 9.29 5.32 -0.48
C GLN A 32 7.83 5.01 -0.15
N VAL A 33 7.46 4.83 1.12
CA VAL A 33 6.06 4.61 1.53
C VAL A 33 5.17 5.80 1.18
N PHE A 34 5.64 7.03 1.40
CA PHE A 34 4.90 8.23 1.00
C PHE A 34 4.73 8.31 -0.52
N MET A 35 5.80 8.08 -1.27
CA MET A 35 5.77 8.08 -2.73
C MET A 35 4.82 6.99 -3.25
N PHE A 36 4.90 5.78 -2.70
CA PHE A 36 4.04 4.66 -3.04
C PHE A 36 2.55 5.00 -2.86
N LYS A 37 2.15 5.50 -1.68
CA LYS A 37 0.75 5.88 -1.41
C LYS A 37 0.24 6.94 -2.37
N ARG A 38 1.10 7.91 -2.72
CA ARG A 38 0.76 8.94 -3.71
C ARG A 38 0.59 8.34 -5.10
N THR A 39 1.55 7.54 -5.56
CA THR A 39 1.53 6.92 -6.88
C THR A 39 0.34 6.01 -7.09
N ILE A 40 -0.03 5.21 -6.08
CA ILE A 40 -1.21 4.34 -6.16
C ILE A 40 -2.49 5.17 -6.30
N ARG A 41 -2.63 6.28 -5.57
CA ARG A 41 -3.79 7.18 -5.73
C ARG A 41 -3.81 7.82 -7.12
N GLU A 42 -2.67 8.29 -7.63
CA GLU A 42 -2.58 8.88 -8.97
C GLU A 42 -2.91 7.85 -10.06
N ALA A 43 -2.43 6.61 -9.93
CA ALA A 43 -2.77 5.52 -10.84
C ALA A 43 -4.28 5.20 -10.78
N ALA A 44 -4.84 5.08 -9.58
CA ALA A 44 -6.26 4.83 -9.39
C ALA A 44 -7.14 5.89 -10.06
N LEU A 45 -6.81 7.17 -9.86
CA LEU A 45 -7.53 8.29 -10.47
C LEU A 45 -7.50 8.24 -12.01
N LYS A 46 -6.41 7.80 -12.63
CA LYS A 46 -6.31 7.65 -14.09
C LYS A 46 -7.20 6.55 -14.66
N HIS A 47 -7.65 5.62 -13.82
CA HIS A 47 -8.50 4.50 -14.19
C HIS A 47 -9.93 4.63 -13.62
N ASP A 48 -10.34 5.84 -13.23
CA ASP A 48 -11.66 6.13 -12.62
C ASP A 48 -12.00 5.24 -11.42
N ILE A 49 -10.98 4.82 -10.66
CA ILE A 49 -11.11 4.07 -9.41
C ILE A 49 -10.54 4.87 -8.24
N TYR A 50 -10.94 4.52 -7.02
CA TYR A 50 -10.45 5.16 -5.80
C TYR A 50 -9.64 4.17 -4.95
N ALA A 51 -8.37 4.49 -4.71
CA ALA A 51 -7.53 3.74 -3.78
C ALA A 51 -7.49 4.42 -2.41
N THR A 52 -7.75 3.66 -1.35
CA THR A 52 -7.74 4.13 0.04
C THR A 52 -6.80 3.30 0.92
N PHE A 53 -6.16 3.97 1.86
CA PHE A 53 -5.33 3.35 2.92
C PHE A 53 -5.98 3.54 4.30
N MET A 54 -7.29 3.80 4.33
CA MET A 54 -8.06 3.90 5.57
C MET A 54 -8.04 2.54 6.29
N ALA A 55 -7.87 2.53 7.60
CA ALA A 55 -7.78 1.29 8.37
C ALA A 55 -9.05 0.42 8.27
N LYS A 56 -10.22 1.03 8.06
CA LYS A 56 -11.50 0.32 7.93
C LYS A 56 -12.42 1.03 6.92
N PRO A 57 -12.24 0.80 5.61
CA PRO A 57 -13.00 1.54 4.59
C PRO A 57 -14.43 1.01 4.43
N ILE A 58 -14.68 -0.26 4.72
CA ILE A 58 -15.98 -0.92 4.57
C ILE A 58 -16.35 -1.64 5.87
N GLN A 59 -17.53 -1.35 6.40
CA GLN A 59 -18.05 -2.04 7.58
C GLN A 59 -18.29 -3.52 7.28
N GLY A 60 -17.90 -4.41 8.21
CA GLY A 60 -18.08 -5.85 8.06
C GLY A 60 -17.08 -6.55 7.13
N GLN A 61 -16.13 -5.83 6.51
CA GLN A 61 -15.01 -6.40 5.76
C GLN A 61 -13.71 -6.32 6.57
N PRO A 62 -12.67 -7.13 6.27
CA PRO A 62 -11.33 -6.96 6.83
C PRO A 62 -10.80 -5.52 6.70
N GLY A 63 -9.98 -5.10 7.67
CA GLY A 63 -9.36 -3.76 7.67
C GLY A 63 -8.03 -3.76 6.93
N SER A 64 -7.53 -2.57 6.60
CA SER A 64 -6.18 -2.39 6.06
C SER A 64 -5.20 -2.03 7.17
N ALA A 65 -4.01 -2.60 7.12
CA ALA A 65 -2.91 -2.32 8.05
C ALA A 65 -1.62 -2.05 7.27
N MET A 66 -0.61 -1.57 7.99
CA MET A 66 0.75 -1.44 7.49
C MET A 66 1.66 -2.19 8.46
N HIS A 67 2.02 -3.41 8.11
CA HIS A 67 2.93 -4.21 8.91
C HIS A 67 4.35 -3.65 8.76
N ILE A 68 5.07 -3.52 9.87
CA ILE A 68 6.47 -3.07 9.88
C ILE A 68 7.30 -4.21 10.44
N HIS A 69 8.22 -4.72 9.62
CA HIS A 69 9.20 -5.71 10.02
C HIS A 69 10.50 -4.98 10.38
N GLN A 70 10.99 -5.17 11.60
CA GLN A 70 12.19 -4.52 12.12
C GLN A 70 13.10 -5.55 12.80
N SER A 71 14.40 -5.44 12.52
CA SER A 71 15.49 -6.24 13.11
C SER A 71 16.45 -5.38 13.90
#